data_AF-A0A2D7WH56-F1
#
_entry.id   AF-A0A2D7WH56-F1
#
_cell.length_a   1.000
_cell.length_b   1.000
_cell.length_c   1.000
_cell.angle_alpha   90.00
_cell.angle_beta   90.00
_cell.angle_gamma   90.00
#
_symmetry.space_group_name_H-M   'P 1'
#
loop_
_entity.id
_entity.type
_entity.pdbx_description
1 polymer ?
#
loop_
_entity_poly.entity_id
_entity_poly.type
_entity_poly.pdbx_seq_one_letter_code
_entity_poly.pdbx_strand_id
1 'polypeptide(L)'
;MDSQAFIDDLRKRLRAFFTEQAQGWDVPPATLYRMEGAMASAVQLGLVSEAELRGYLLHLAEEFLDENLQGIYRNDRQLLLHLHMHEAPVYPSGGSQ
;
A
#
# COMPACT_ATOMS: atom_id res chain seq x y z
N MET A 1 8.92 24.01 4.87
CA MET A 1 7.88 23.06 4.43
C MET A 1 7.06 22.75 5.66
N ASP A 2 5.74 22.90 5.60
CA ASP A 2 4.86 22.62 6.73
C ASP A 2 4.77 21.10 6.94
N SER A 3 5.28 20.64 8.08
CA SER A 3 5.29 19.21 8.43
C SER A 3 3.90 18.60 8.43
N GLN A 4 2.87 19.37 8.81
CA GLN A 4 1.49 18.87 8.81
C GLN A 4 1.00 18.68 7.38
N ALA A 5 1.25 19.65 6.50
CA ALA A 5 0.89 19.54 5.08
C ALA A 5 1.56 18.35 4.40
N PHE A 6 2.80 18.01 4.77
CA PHE A 6 3.49 16.82 4.28
C PHE A 6 2.78 15.52 4.71
N ILE A 7 2.44 15.40 6.00
CA ILE A 7 1.75 14.21 6.53
C ILE A 7 0.37 14.07 5.90
N ASP A 8 -0.36 15.16 5.72
CA ASP A 8 -1.68 15.14 5.10
C ASP A 8 -1.60 14.70 3.62
N ASP A 9 -0.60 15.19 2.87
CA ASP A 9 -0.35 14.75 1.50
C ASP A 9 0.05 13.27 1.43
N LEU A 10 0.92 12.81 2.33
CA LEU A 10 1.30 11.40 2.43
C LEU A 10 0.08 10.51 2.68
N ARG A 11 -0.77 10.87 3.65
CA ARG A 11 -2.01 10.14 3.97
C ARG A 11 -2.97 10.09 2.78
N LYS A 12 -3.13 11.21 2.07
CA LYS A 12 -3.96 11.28 0.86
C LYS A 12 -3.46 10.33 -0.23
N ARG A 13 -2.14 10.29 -0.46
CA ARG A 13 -1.52 9.39 -1.46
C ARG A 13 -1.65 7.93 -1.07
N LEU A 14 -1.42 7.60 0.21
CA LEU A 14 -1.62 6.24 0.72
C LEU A 14 -3.05 5.78 0.49
N ARG A 15 -4.04 6.60 0.86
CA ARG A 15 -5.45 6.26 0.61
C ARG A 15 -5.75 6.04 -0.88
N ALA A 16 -5.19 6.89 -1.75
CA ALA A 16 -5.34 6.74 -3.20
C ALA A 16 -4.78 5.39 -3.68
N PHE A 17 -3.58 5.02 -3.23
CA PHE A 17 -2.97 3.73 -3.54
C PHE A 17 -3.87 2.54 -3.19
N PHE A 18 -4.43 2.50 -1.97
CA PHE A 18 -5.33 1.43 -1.56
C PHE A 18 -6.64 1.43 -2.36
N THR A 19 -7.16 2.61 -2.70
CA THR A 19 -8.35 2.74 -3.55
C THR A 19 -8.11 2.21 -4.97
N GLU A 20 -6.96 2.53 -5.56
CA GLU A 20 -6.55 2.08 -6.90
C GLU A 20 -6.33 0.56 -6.92
N GLN A 21 -5.72 0.01 -5.87
CA GLN A 21 -5.55 -1.43 -5.70
C GLN A 21 -6.88 -2.18 -5.62
N ALA A 22 -7.84 -1.66 -4.85
CA ALA A 22 -9.18 -2.24 -4.77
C ALA A 22 -9.90 -2.24 -6.14
N GLN A 23 -9.53 -1.31 -7.02
CA GLN A 23 -10.05 -1.23 -8.39
C GLN A 23 -9.27 -2.10 -9.38
N GLY A 24 -8.22 -2.81 -8.93
CA GLY A 24 -7.36 -3.64 -9.75
C GLY A 24 -6.46 -2.84 -10.70
N TRP A 25 -6.16 -1.59 -10.38
CA TRP A 25 -5.33 -0.74 -11.22
C TRP A 25 -3.85 -1.08 -11.10
N ASP A 26 -3.14 -0.95 -12.21
CA ASP A 26 -1.69 -1.13 -12.25
C ASP A 26 -1.01 0.13 -11.70
N VAL A 27 -0.51 0.05 -10.47
CA VAL A 27 0.23 1.15 -9.84
C VAL A 27 1.69 1.05 -10.27
N PRO A 28 2.26 2.10 -10.92
CA PRO A 28 3.65 2.05 -11.36
C PRO A 28 4.62 1.83 -10.21
N PRO A 29 5.61 0.91 -10.33
CA PRO A 29 6.57 0.61 -9.26
C PRO A 29 7.32 1.84 -8.72
N ALA A 30 7.63 2.81 -9.59
CA ALA A 30 8.29 4.04 -9.16
C ALA A 30 7.43 4.90 -8.21
N THR A 31 6.11 4.82 -8.32
CA THR A 31 5.20 5.51 -7.40
C THR A 31 5.21 4.85 -6.04
N LEU A 32 5.20 3.52 -5.99
CA LEU A 32 5.33 2.72 -4.77
C LEU A 32 6.60 3.08 -3.99
N TYR A 33 7.77 2.99 -4.64
CA TYR A 33 9.05 3.27 -4.00
C TYR A 33 9.17 4.71 -3.47
N ARG A 34 8.57 5.68 -4.17
CA ARG A 34 8.52 7.07 -3.69
C ARG A 34 7.65 7.21 -2.44
N MET A 35 6.52 6.51 -2.38
CA MET A 35 5.66 6.52 -1.19
C MET A 35 6.35 5.84 0.00
N GLU A 36 7.01 4.71 -0.21
CA GLU A 36 7.81 4.03 0.83
C GLU A 36 8.96 4.90 1.33
N GLY A 37 9.66 5.59 0.44
CA GLY A 37 10.68 6.56 0.82
C GLY A 37 10.11 7.73 1.64
N ALA A 38 8.93 8.23 1.27
CA ALA A 38 8.25 9.29 2.02
C ALA A 38 7.80 8.81 3.42
N MET A 39 7.30 7.57 3.53
CA MET A 39 6.98 6.91 4.79
C MET A 39 8.20 6.79 5.70
N ALA A 40 9.30 6.23 5.18
CA ALA A 40 10.54 6.09 5.93
C ALA A 40 11.08 7.45 6.40
N SER A 41 11.02 8.47 5.54
CA SER A 41 11.46 9.83 5.88
C SER A 41 10.57 10.45 6.97
N ALA A 42 9.25 10.26 6.90
CA ALA A 42 8.31 10.76 7.91
C ALA A 42 8.62 10.19 9.30
N VAL A 43 8.91 8.90 9.37
CA VAL A 43 9.31 8.21 10.62
C VAL A 43 10.68 8.68 11.10
N GLN A 44 11.68 8.73 10.19
CA GLN A 44 13.05 9.14 10.53
C GLN A 44 13.12 10.58 11.05
N LEU A 45 12.27 11.47 10.53
CA LEU A 45 12.17 12.87 10.97
C LEU A 45 11.29 13.06 12.22
N GLY A 46 10.68 11.99 12.75
CA GLY A 46 9.80 12.05 13.92
C GLY A 46 8.47 12.75 13.68
N LEU A 47 8.04 12.87 12.42
CA LEU A 47 6.76 13.51 12.06
C LEU A 47 5.56 12.60 12.34
N VAL A 48 5.78 11.29 12.29
CA VAL A 48 4.81 10.24 12.62
C VAL A 48 5.57 9.10 13.28
N SER A 49 4.97 8.43 14.26
CA SER A 49 5.59 7.22 14.82
C SER A 49 5.43 6.03 13.87
N GLU A 50 6.36 5.09 13.92
CA GLU A 50 6.26 3.84 13.15
C GLU A 50 4.95 3.09 13.47
N ALA A 51 4.57 3.04 14.75
CA ALA A 51 3.34 2.38 15.21
C ALA A 51 2.07 3.05 14.65
N GLU A 52 2.05 4.40 14.63
CA GLU A 52 0.92 5.15 14.05
C GLU A 52 0.81 4.89 12.55
N LEU A 53 1.94 4.91 11.83
CA LEU A 53 1.93 4.65 10.39
C LEU A 53 1.50 3.21 10.07
N ARG A 54 1.96 2.21 10.84
CA ARG A 54 1.49 0.81 10.73
C ARG A 54 -0.01 0.70 10.96
N GLY A 55 -0.50 1.32 12.03
CA GLY A 55 -1.94 1.34 12.34
C GLY A 55 -2.75 1.97 11.20
N TYR A 56 -2.23 3.04 10.59
CA TYR A 56 -2.88 3.68 9.46
C TYR A 56 -2.89 2.81 8.19
N LEU A 57 -1.79 2.14 7.86
CA LEU A 57 -1.73 1.21 6.73
C LEU A 57 -2.69 0.02 6.93
N LEU A 58 -2.74 -0.54 8.15
CA LEU A 58 -3.70 -1.59 8.48
C LEU A 58 -5.14 -1.10 8.35
N HIS A 59 -5.45 0.09 8.83
CA HIS A 59 -6.79 0.67 8.69
C HIS A 59 -7.20 0.80 7.22
N LEU A 60 -6.31 1.28 6.34
CA LEU A 60 -6.58 1.36 4.91
C LEU A 60 -6.73 -0.03 4.27
N ALA A 61 -5.93 -1.02 4.69
CA ALA A 61 -6.08 -2.39 4.22
C ALA A 61 -7.45 -2.98 4.62
N GLU A 62 -7.90 -2.74 5.84
CA GLU A 62 -9.22 -3.19 6.33
C GLU A 62 -10.38 -2.48 5.64
N GLU A 63 -10.18 -1.23 5.20
CA GLU A 63 -11.18 -0.46 4.49
C GLU A 63 -11.32 -0.85 3.01
N PHE A 64 -10.21 -1.16 2.33
CA PHE A 64 -10.18 -1.28 0.87
C PHE A 64 -9.86 -2.68 0.33
N LEU A 65 -9.24 -3.56 1.12
CA LEU A 65 -8.75 -4.86 0.66
C LEU A 65 -9.54 -6.01 1.28
N ASP A 66 -9.56 -7.15 0.56
CA ASP A 66 -10.13 -8.39 1.05
C ASP A 66 -9.39 -8.92 2.29
N GLU A 67 -10.10 -9.69 3.14
CA GLU A 67 -9.60 -10.18 4.43
C GLU A 67 -8.25 -10.94 4.32
N ASN A 68 -8.06 -11.68 3.23
CA ASN A 68 -6.81 -12.40 2.96
C ASN A 68 -5.61 -11.45 2.81
N LEU A 69 -5.81 -10.28 2.20
CA LEU A 69 -4.77 -9.29 1.96
C LEU A 69 -4.52 -8.43 3.20
N GLN A 70 -5.55 -8.19 4.02
CA GLN A 70 -5.41 -7.51 5.32
C GLN A 70 -4.40 -8.22 6.22
N GLY A 71 -4.32 -9.56 6.15
CA GLY A 71 -3.39 -10.37 6.93
C GLY A 71 -1.91 -10.04 6.69
N ILE A 72 -1.57 -9.51 5.51
CA ILE A 72 -0.21 -9.05 5.20
C ILE A 72 0.12 -7.84 6.06
N TYR A 73 -0.76 -6.84 6.09
CA TYR A 73 -0.57 -5.60 6.85
C TYR A 73 -0.61 -5.80 8.36
N ARG A 74 -1.36 -6.80 8.87
CA ARG A 74 -1.35 -7.16 10.30
C ARG A 74 0.00 -7.69 10.78
N ASN A 75 0.74 -8.37 9.90
CA ASN A 75 2.00 -9.03 10.23
C ASN A 75 3.24 -8.31 9.68
N ASP A 76 3.05 -7.29 8.85
CA ASP A 76 4.13 -6.56 8.22
C ASP A 76 4.92 -5.77 9.27
N ARG A 77 6.24 -6.00 9.29
CA ARG A 77 7.25 -5.32 10.13
C ARG A 77 8.16 -4.39 9.35
N GLN A 78 7.94 -4.16 8.07
CA GLN A 78 8.85 -3.40 7.20
C GLN A 78 8.26 -2.10 6.65
N LEU A 79 6.99 -1.76 6.95
CA LEU A 79 6.32 -0.54 6.44
C LEU A 79 6.32 -0.50 4.91
N LEU A 80 5.95 -1.62 4.29
CA LEU A 80 5.96 -1.76 2.84
C LEU A 80 4.55 -1.63 2.28
N LEU A 81 4.49 -1.25 1.01
CA LEU A 81 3.26 -1.29 0.23
C LEU A 81 3.28 -2.55 -0.64
N HIS A 82 2.23 -3.37 -0.52
CA HIS A 82 2.16 -4.66 -1.20
C HIS A 82 1.28 -4.54 -2.43
N LEU A 83 1.85 -4.76 -3.63
CA LEU A 83 1.07 -4.81 -4.87
C LEU A 83 0.26 -6.10 -4.95
N HIS A 84 -1.04 -5.97 -5.21
CA HIS A 84 -1.94 -7.10 -5.40
C HIS A 84 -2.40 -7.10 -6.85
N MET A 85 -1.70 -7.86 -7.69
CA MET A 85 -2.18 -8.13 -9.04
C MET A 85 -3.26 -9.20 -8.97
N HIS A 86 -4.45 -8.93 -9.51
CA HIS A 86 -5.40 -10.00 -9.81
C HIS A 86 -4.71 -10.99 -10.76
N GLU A 87 -4.67 -12.27 -10.39
CA GLU A 87 -4.13 -13.31 -11.26
C GLU A 87 -4.90 -13.26 -12.59
N ALA A 88 -4.17 -13.08 -13.70
CA ALA A 88 -4.77 -13.18 -15.02
C ALA A 88 -5.24 -14.64 -15.22
N PRO A 89 -6.46 -14.87 -15.75
CA PRO A 89 -6.93 -16.21 -16.03
C PRO A 89 -5.98 -16.87 -17.04
N VAL A 90 -5.18 -17.83 -16.56
CA VAL A 90 -4.33 -18.64 -17.43
C VAL A 90 -5.26 -19.66 -18.09
N TYR A 91 -5.63 -19.42 -19.35
CA TYR A 91 -6.30 -20.45 -20.14
C TYR A 91 -5.31 -21.59 -20.35
N PRO A 92 -5.61 -22.84 -19.92
CA PRO A 92 -4.76 -23.96 -20.30
C PRO A 92 -4.79 -24.06 -21.81
N SER A 93 -3.63 -23.91 -22.45
CA SER A 93 -3.47 -24.20 -23.87
C SER A 93 -3.99 -25.61 -24.10
N GLY A 94 -5.14 -25.73 -24.76
CA GLY A 94 -5.80 -27.00 -25.01
C GLY A 94 -4.82 -27.99 -25.60
N GLY A 95 -4.42 -28.98 -24.79
CA GLY A 95 -3.80 -30.19 -25.27
C GLY A 95 -4.86 -31.00 -25.99
N SER A 96 -5.18 -30.61 -27.23
CA SER A 96 -5.88 -31.46 -28.17
C SER A 96 -4.91 -32.60 -28.53
N GLN A 97 -5.16 -33.76 -27.93
CA GLN A 97 -4.63 -35.04 -28.43
C GLN A 97 -5.19 -35.32 -29.83
#